data_AF-U2Z903-F1
#
_entry.id   AF-U2Z903-F1
#
_cell.length_a   1.000
_cell.length_b   1.000
_cell.length_c   1.000
_cell.angle_alpha   90.00
_cell.angle_beta   90.00
_cell.angle_gamma   90.00
#
_symmetry.space_group_name_H-M   'P 1'
#
loop_
_entity.id
_entity.type
_entity.pdbx_description
1 polymer ?
#
loop_
_entity_poly.entity_id
_entity_poly.type
_entity_poly.pdbx_seq_one_letter_code
_entity_poly.pdbx_strand_id
1 'polypeptide(L)'
;MKEGYRSWGGGIGLSSSLSGIELDAAYDYVNWYLDGWVGGYLMRQGYYSAVPETSKAHMSENEWGYWFEGKPATDVITSPTGDVLAQAGDVRDGGSFEERMGRVACWNSVMDENQYMNRKWNEFIAA
;
A
#
# COMPACT_ATOMS: atom_id res chain seq x y z
N MET A 1 -20.83 -5.84 -5.81
CA MET A 1 -21.12 -4.40 -5.69
C MET A 1 -20.66 -3.69 -6.96
N LYS A 2 -21.47 -2.79 -7.54
CA LYS A 2 -21.12 -1.96 -8.72
C LYS A 2 -20.53 -0.59 -8.30
N GLU A 3 -20.00 -0.51 -7.09
CA GLU A 3 -19.58 0.75 -6.50
C GLU A 3 -18.06 0.86 -6.64
N GLY A 4 -17.57 2.00 -7.14
CA GLY A 4 -16.15 2.23 -7.41
C GLY A 4 -15.30 2.20 -6.15
N TYR A 5 -13.99 2.01 -6.32
CA TYR A 5 -13.06 1.98 -5.18
C TYR A 5 -12.55 3.40 -4.87
N ARG A 6 -12.36 3.67 -3.56
CA ARG A 6 -11.54 4.78 -3.08
C ARG A 6 -10.14 4.27 -2.84
N SER A 7 -9.14 5.00 -3.33
CA SER A 7 -7.73 4.71 -3.07
C SER A 7 -7.02 5.91 -2.44
N TRP A 8 -5.95 5.61 -1.71
CA TRP A 8 -5.01 6.59 -1.18
C TRP A 8 -3.59 6.18 -1.55
N GLY A 9 -2.72 7.16 -1.74
CA GLY A 9 -1.29 6.98 -1.95
C GLY A 9 -0.52 7.87 -1.00
N GLY A 10 0.56 7.33 -0.43
CA GLY A 10 1.55 8.08 0.34
C GLY A 10 2.85 8.15 -0.44
N GLY A 11 3.58 9.25 -0.27
CA GLY A 11 4.89 9.44 -0.87
C GLY A 11 5.85 10.10 0.11
N ILE A 12 7.15 9.94 -0.14
CA ILE A 12 8.19 10.61 0.62
C ILE A 12 8.47 11.95 -0.08
N GLY A 13 8.31 13.05 0.67
CA GLY A 13 8.68 14.39 0.23
C GLY A 13 9.94 14.86 0.95
N LEU A 14 10.86 15.50 0.22
CA LEU A 14 12.05 16.11 0.80
C LEU A 14 11.80 17.60 1.05
N SER A 15 12.23 18.11 2.21
CA SER A 15 12.17 19.55 2.49
C SER A 15 13.12 20.31 1.57
N SER A 16 12.65 21.43 1.02
CA SER A 16 13.45 22.31 0.16
C SER A 16 14.63 22.98 0.87
N SER A 17 14.66 22.92 2.21
CA SER A 17 15.73 23.48 3.03
C SER A 17 16.88 22.50 3.29
N LEU A 18 16.75 21.23 2.90
CA LEU A 18 17.82 20.24 3.09
C LEU A 18 19.03 20.60 2.24
N SER A 19 20.22 20.46 2.82
CA SER A 19 21.49 20.68 2.13
C SER A 19 22.63 19.87 2.77
N GLY A 20 23.72 19.67 2.04
CA GLY A 20 24.87 18.91 2.52
C GLY A 20 24.50 17.50 2.98
N ILE A 21 25.05 17.08 4.12
CA ILE A 21 24.91 15.72 4.64
C ILE A 21 23.46 15.29 4.91
N GLU A 22 22.58 16.23 5.26
CA GLU A 22 21.17 15.92 5.53
C GLU A 22 20.44 15.55 4.25
N LEU A 23 20.77 16.21 3.14
CA LEU A 23 20.20 15.91 1.82
C LEU A 23 20.71 14.57 1.29
N ASP A 24 22.01 14.31 1.44
CA ASP A 24 22.62 13.05 1.01
C ASP A 24 22.01 11.86 1.77
N ALA A 25 21.88 11.98 3.11
CA ALA A 25 21.23 10.96 3.93
C ALA A 25 19.76 10.74 3.56
N ALA A 26 19.04 11.78 3.17
CA ALA A 26 17.66 11.66 2.71
C ALA A 26 17.57 10.89 1.38
N TYR A 27 18.51 11.10 0.45
CA TYR A 27 18.58 10.32 -0.78
C TYR A 27 18.96 8.87 -0.52
N ASP A 28 19.94 8.62 0.34
CA ASP A 28 20.32 7.25 0.72
C ASP A 28 19.13 6.49 1.34
N TYR A 29 18.36 7.17 2.18
CA TYR A 29 17.13 6.59 2.73
C TYR A 29 16.10 6.26 1.64
N VAL A 30 15.83 7.19 0.72
CA VAL A 30 14.89 6.95 -0.39
C VAL A 30 15.36 5.80 -1.28
N ASN A 31 16.66 5.75 -1.60
CA ASN A 31 17.25 4.66 -2.37
C ASN A 31 17.04 3.32 -1.67
N TRP A 32 17.40 3.22 -0.38
CA TRP A 32 17.16 2.01 0.42
C TRP A 32 15.67 1.64 0.49
N TYR A 33 14.79 2.62 0.68
CA TYR A 33 13.35 2.39 0.77
C TYR A 33 12.78 1.82 -0.54
N LEU A 34 13.30 2.25 -1.69
CA LEU A 34 12.86 1.83 -3.02
C LEU A 34 13.63 0.62 -3.58
N ASP A 35 14.71 0.20 -2.92
CA ASP A 35 15.56 -0.94 -3.32
C ASP A 35 14.80 -2.28 -3.35
N GLY A 36 13.66 -2.36 -2.66
CA GLY A 36 12.67 -3.41 -2.86
C GLY A 36 12.28 -4.16 -1.58
N TRP A 37 13.21 -4.29 -0.62
CA TRP A 37 12.94 -5.02 0.63
C TRP A 37 11.72 -4.46 1.38
N VAL A 38 11.66 -3.13 1.54
CA VAL A 38 10.52 -2.47 2.21
C VAL A 38 9.22 -2.70 1.43
N GLY A 39 9.27 -2.61 0.10
CA GLY A 39 8.12 -2.84 -0.75
C GLY A 39 7.56 -4.26 -0.63
N GLY A 40 8.42 -5.28 -0.65
CA GLY A 40 8.02 -6.67 -0.42
C GLY A 40 7.47 -6.91 0.99
N TYR A 41 8.08 -6.28 2.01
CA TYR A 41 7.59 -6.34 3.39
C TYR A 41 6.19 -5.74 3.54
N LEU A 42 5.95 -4.57 2.94
CA LEU A 42 4.64 -3.90 2.96
C LEU A 42 3.57 -4.67 2.18
N MET A 43 3.94 -5.36 1.10
CA MET A 43 3.00 -6.13 0.30
C MET A 43 2.41 -7.34 1.01
N ARG A 44 3.16 -7.96 1.94
CA ARG A 44 2.64 -8.98 2.86
C ARG A 44 1.58 -8.45 3.84
N GLN A 45 1.40 -7.13 3.92
CA GLN A 45 0.31 -6.47 4.66
C GLN A 45 -0.79 -5.94 3.72
N GLY A 46 -0.65 -6.14 2.42
CA GLY A 46 -1.59 -5.67 1.40
C GLY A 46 -1.35 -4.27 0.86
N TYR A 47 -0.20 -3.64 1.16
CA TYR A 47 0.18 -2.34 0.61
C TYR A 47 1.10 -2.51 -0.62
N TYR A 48 1.01 -1.59 -1.58
CA TYR A 48 1.77 -1.70 -2.83
C TYR A 48 2.82 -0.61 -2.92
N SER A 49 4.06 -1.00 -3.25
CA SER A 49 5.16 -0.07 -3.53
C SER A 49 4.93 0.66 -4.85
N ALA A 50 5.46 1.88 -4.95
CA ALA A 50 5.51 2.63 -6.20
C ALA A 50 6.50 2.04 -7.23
N VAL A 51 7.38 1.14 -6.78
CA VAL A 51 8.32 0.39 -7.63
C VAL A 51 8.06 -1.11 -7.42
N PRO A 52 7.05 -1.69 -8.10
CA PRO A 52 6.68 -3.09 -7.90
C PRO A 52 7.79 -4.06 -8.32
N GLU A 53 8.57 -3.73 -9.35
CA GLU A 53 9.63 -4.60 -9.88
C GLU A 53 10.74 -4.88 -8.85
N THR A 54 11.18 -3.88 -8.09
CA THR A 54 12.16 -4.10 -7.01
C THR A 54 11.53 -4.89 -5.86
N SER A 55 10.26 -4.61 -5.55
CA SER A 55 9.52 -5.32 -4.51
C SER A 55 9.37 -6.82 -4.82
N LYS A 56 9.08 -7.15 -6.09
CA LYS A 56 8.92 -8.51 -6.59
C LYS A 56 10.16 -9.37 -6.33
N ALA A 57 11.36 -8.78 -6.42
CA ALA A 57 12.62 -9.50 -6.15
C ALA A 57 12.73 -9.99 -4.69
N HIS A 58 11.94 -9.44 -3.77
CA HIS A 58 11.89 -9.84 -2.35
C HIS A 58 10.64 -10.63 -1.98
N MET A 59 9.92 -11.13 -2.98
CA MET A 59 8.71 -11.92 -2.82
C MET A 59 8.87 -13.28 -3.49
N SER A 60 8.32 -14.32 -2.86
CA SER A 60 8.16 -15.61 -3.51
C SER A 60 7.12 -15.53 -4.63
N GLU A 61 7.14 -16.50 -5.54
CA GLU A 61 6.12 -16.60 -6.61
C GLU A 61 4.70 -16.74 -6.03
N ASN A 62 4.54 -17.46 -4.91
CA ASN A 62 3.26 -17.59 -4.21
C ASN A 62 2.76 -16.22 -3.71
N GLU A 63 3.63 -15.47 -3.03
CA GLU A 63 3.29 -14.14 -2.53
C GLU A 63 2.98 -13.16 -3.67
N TRP A 64 3.80 -13.11 -4.71
CA TRP A 64 3.56 -12.23 -5.86
C TRP A 64 2.26 -12.57 -6.58
N GLY A 65 2.05 -13.87 -6.82
CA GLY A 65 0.84 -14.39 -7.45
C GLY A 65 -0.42 -14.00 -6.68
N TYR A 66 -0.42 -14.18 -5.36
CA TYR A 66 -1.57 -13.87 -4.51
C TYR A 66 -1.79 -12.36 -4.34
N TRP A 67 -0.75 -11.60 -3.99
CA TRP A 67 -0.89 -10.18 -3.65
C TRP A 67 -1.02 -9.27 -4.87
N PHE A 68 -0.28 -9.55 -5.94
CA PHE A 68 -0.18 -8.67 -7.11
C PHE A 68 -1.02 -9.18 -8.27
N GLU A 69 -0.84 -10.44 -8.68
CA GLU A 69 -1.52 -10.99 -9.87
C GLU A 69 -2.97 -11.46 -9.59
N GLY A 70 -3.38 -11.53 -8.31
CA GLY A 70 -4.71 -11.98 -7.92
C GLY A 70 -4.97 -13.47 -8.16
N LYS A 71 -3.92 -14.29 -8.27
CA LYS A 71 -4.00 -15.74 -8.44
C LYS A 71 -4.37 -16.42 -7.12
N PRO A 72 -4.97 -17.63 -7.17
CA PRO A 72 -5.09 -18.46 -5.97
C PRO A 72 -3.72 -18.71 -5.35
N ALA A 73 -3.64 -18.64 -4.02
CA ALA A 73 -2.42 -18.96 -3.30
C ALA A 73 -2.02 -20.42 -3.56
N THR A 74 -0.75 -20.67 -3.89
CA THR A 74 -0.23 -22.02 -4.14
C THR A 74 0.18 -22.72 -2.84
N ASP A 75 0.41 -21.94 -1.78
CA ASP A 75 0.70 -22.39 -0.42
C ASP A 75 0.23 -21.30 0.59
N VAL A 76 0.43 -21.51 1.89
CA VAL A 76 0.09 -20.57 2.95
C VAL A 76 0.72 -19.19 2.68
N ILE A 77 -0.10 -18.14 2.83
CA ILE A 77 0.36 -16.74 2.83
C ILE A 77 0.42 -16.26 4.27
N THR A 78 1.52 -15.61 4.63
CA THR A 78 1.73 -15.06 5.97
C THR A 78 1.90 -13.56 5.97
N SER A 79 1.63 -12.94 7.12
CA SER A 79 2.01 -11.57 7.43
C SER A 79 3.54 -11.48 7.56
N PRO A 80 4.13 -10.28 7.59
CA PRO A 80 5.56 -10.15 7.87
C PRO A 80 6.00 -10.67 9.25
N THR A 81 5.04 -10.86 10.18
CA THR A 81 5.27 -11.44 11.51
C THR A 81 5.03 -12.95 11.56
N GLY A 82 4.64 -13.58 10.44
CA GLY A 82 4.43 -15.02 10.33
C GLY A 82 3.00 -15.47 10.61
N ASP A 83 2.06 -14.56 10.88
CA ASP A 83 0.66 -14.90 11.08
C ASP A 83 0.03 -15.35 9.77
N VAL A 84 -0.73 -16.43 9.79
CA VAL A 84 -1.38 -16.95 8.58
C VAL A 84 -2.51 -16.01 8.14
N LEU A 85 -2.43 -15.54 6.89
CA LEU A 85 -3.40 -14.61 6.28
C LEU A 85 -4.29 -15.31 5.23
N ALA A 86 -3.79 -16.35 4.56
CA ALA A 86 -4.54 -17.13 3.59
C ALA A 86 -3.97 -18.55 3.47
N GLN A 87 -4.81 -19.50 3.07
CA GLN A 87 -4.47 -20.90 2.81
C GLN A 87 -4.29 -21.14 1.31
N ALA A 88 -3.70 -22.28 0.95
CA ALA A 88 -3.63 -22.71 -0.44
C ALA A 88 -5.03 -22.80 -1.07
N GLY A 89 -5.19 -22.22 -2.26
CA GLY A 89 -6.46 -22.12 -2.99
C GLY A 89 -7.24 -20.84 -2.71
N ASP A 90 -6.94 -20.10 -1.64
CA ASP A 90 -7.61 -18.83 -1.36
C ASP A 90 -7.23 -17.79 -2.42
N VAL A 91 -8.20 -16.96 -2.79
CA VAL A 91 -8.04 -15.87 -3.76
C VAL A 91 -8.22 -14.55 -3.05
N ARG A 92 -7.34 -13.59 -3.35
CA ARG A 92 -7.42 -12.25 -2.78
C ARG A 92 -8.70 -11.55 -3.21
N ASP A 93 -9.46 -11.06 -2.22
CA ASP A 93 -10.63 -10.23 -2.46
C ASP A 93 -10.31 -8.99 -3.30
N GLY A 94 -11.18 -8.70 -4.26
CA GLY A 94 -11.03 -7.58 -5.19
C GLY A 94 -10.17 -7.86 -6.41
N GLY A 95 -9.58 -9.05 -6.52
CA GLY A 95 -8.83 -9.48 -7.71
C GLY A 95 -7.39 -8.98 -7.74
N SER A 96 -6.83 -8.88 -8.95
CA SER A 96 -5.44 -8.44 -9.15
C SER A 96 -5.22 -6.98 -8.75
N PHE A 97 -3.97 -6.58 -8.58
CA PHE A 97 -3.59 -5.19 -8.38
C PHE A 97 -4.15 -4.30 -9.51
N GLU A 98 -4.02 -4.70 -10.76
CA GLU A 98 -4.53 -3.97 -11.93
C GLU A 98 -6.05 -3.85 -11.91
N GLU A 99 -6.78 -4.89 -11.49
CA GLU A 99 -8.24 -4.84 -11.38
C GLU A 99 -8.69 -3.86 -10.28
N ARG A 100 -7.99 -3.86 -9.15
CA ARG A 100 -8.26 -2.98 -8.01
C ARG A 100 -7.95 -1.52 -8.36
N MET A 101 -6.76 -1.27 -8.88
CA MET A 101 -6.28 0.07 -9.20
C MET A 101 -6.93 0.63 -10.48
N GLY A 102 -7.32 -0.22 -11.42
CA GLY A 102 -8.01 0.17 -12.64
C GLY A 102 -9.47 0.58 -12.45
N ARG A 103 -10.02 0.42 -11.23
CA ARG A 103 -11.42 0.76 -10.89
C ARG A 103 -11.54 1.83 -9.81
N VAL A 104 -10.46 2.59 -9.57
CA VAL A 104 -10.48 3.71 -8.64
C VAL A 104 -11.30 4.85 -9.24
N ALA A 105 -12.44 5.16 -8.63
CA ALA A 105 -13.34 6.22 -9.09
C ALA A 105 -12.98 7.59 -8.50
N CYS A 106 -12.33 7.60 -7.34
CA CYS A 106 -11.92 8.81 -6.65
C CYS A 106 -10.56 8.60 -5.96
N TRP A 107 -9.64 9.50 -6.26
CA TRP A 107 -8.34 9.61 -5.60
C TRP A 107 -8.40 10.73 -4.57
N ASN A 108 -8.09 10.39 -3.32
CA ASN A 108 -7.91 11.27 -2.17
C ASN A 108 -8.54 12.68 -2.30
N SER A 109 -9.85 12.72 -2.60
CA SER A 109 -10.60 13.96 -2.67
C SER A 109 -11.27 14.13 -1.32
N VAL A 110 -10.94 15.23 -0.64
CA VAL A 110 -11.67 15.69 0.52
C VAL A 110 -12.57 16.83 0.07
N MET A 111 -13.81 16.88 0.57
CA MET A 111 -14.66 18.05 0.37
C MET A 111 -14.02 19.26 1.06
N ASP A 112 -14.28 20.47 0.55
CA ASP A 112 -13.76 21.70 1.15
C ASP A 112 -14.15 21.82 2.64
N GLU A 113 -15.30 21.26 3.02
CA GLU A 113 -15.85 21.25 4.37
C GLU A 113 -15.36 20.08 5.24
N ASN A 114 -14.44 19.22 4.77
CA ASN A 114 -14.02 18.01 5.50
C ASN A 114 -13.53 18.30 6.93
N GLN A 115 -12.84 19.42 7.14
CA GLN A 115 -12.41 19.85 8.48
C GLN A 115 -13.59 20.19 9.40
N TYR A 116 -14.60 20.88 8.86
CA TYR A 116 -15.83 21.21 9.60
C TYR A 116 -16.60 19.93 9.98
N MET A 117 -16.75 19.00 9.02
CA MET A 117 -17.44 17.73 9.23
C MET A 117 -16.76 16.87 10.31
N ASN A 118 -15.43 16.75 10.27
CA ASN A 118 -14.68 16.02 11.30
C ASN A 118 -14.87 16.63 12.69
N ARG A 119 -14.85 17.96 12.80
CA ARG A 119 -15.11 18.65 14.07
C ARG A 119 -16.51 18.35 14.60
N LYS A 120 -17.54 18.44 13.75
CA LYS A 120 -18.94 18.15 14.14
C LYS A 120 -19.15 16.69 14.54
N TRP A 121 -18.50 15.76 13.85
CA TRP A 121 -18.54 14.35 14.19
C TRP A 121 -17.93 14.07 15.57
N ASN A 122 -16.78 14.69 15.87
CA ASN A 122 -16.16 14.58 17.20
C ASN A 122 -17.02 15.21 18.30
N GLU A 123 -17.66 16.35 18.03
CA GLU A 123 -18.63 16.96 18.94
C GLU A 123 -19.82 16.01 19.22
N PHE A 124 -20.29 15.28 18.21
CA PHE A 124 -21.40 14.32 18.34
C PHE A 124 -21.00 13.08 19.16
N ILE A 125 -19.83 12.47 18.91
CA ILE A 125 -19.37 11.28 19.64
C ILE A 125 -19.07 11.59 21.12
N ALA A 126 -18.64 12.81 21.42
CA ALA A 126 -18.29 13.23 22.77
C ALA A 126 -19.51 13.59 23.66
N ALA A 127 -20.73 13.57 23.12
CA ALA A 127 -21.98 13.86 23.82
C ALA A 127 -22.69 12.57 24.26
#